data_AF-A0A397IHK8-F1
#
_entry.id   AF-A0A397IHK8-F1
#
_cell.length_a   1.000
_cell.length_b   1.000
_cell.length_c   1.000
_cell.angle_alpha   90.00
_cell.angle_beta   90.00
_cell.angle_gamma   90.00
#
_symmetry.space_group_name_H-M   'P 1'
#
loop_
_entity.id
_entity.type
_entity.pdbx_description
1 polymer ?
#
loop_
_entity_poly.entity_id
_entity_poly.type
_entity_poly.pdbx_seq_one_letter_code
_entity_poly.pdbx_strand_id
1 'polypeptide(L)'
;MPRKKNSGPCSVQNCSLQVSRFRQITLLAYRKAQNNGSFKFYPYLKIGEQLCHIHYLSIVETDRYQKSKTQEPKSYSFIEQVSMLTKVLYMQRGNIELDPIHFQQMIVESDSRL
;
A
#
# COMPACT_ATOMS: atom_id res chain seq x y z
N MET A 1 28.84 -0.98 -3.60
CA MET A 1 28.47 -1.96 -4.65
C MET A 1 27.19 -1.51 -5.34
N PRO A 2 27.14 -1.43 -6.68
CA PRO A 2 25.89 -1.13 -7.40
C PRO A 2 24.86 -2.21 -7.08
N ARG A 3 23.64 -1.82 -6.71
CA ARG A 3 22.55 -2.79 -6.51
C ARG A 3 22.27 -3.43 -7.88
N LYS A 4 22.41 -4.75 -8.00
CA LYS A 4 21.98 -5.49 -9.19
C LYS A 4 20.55 -5.08 -9.52
N LYS A 5 20.31 -4.64 -10.77
CA LYS A 5 18.95 -4.35 -11.24
C LYS A 5 18.14 -5.64 -11.13
N ASN A 6 17.01 -5.58 -10.43
CA ASN A 6 16.15 -6.73 -10.27
C ASN A 6 15.03 -6.66 -11.33
N SER A 7 14.91 -7.69 -12.16
CA SER A 7 14.11 -7.66 -13.39
C SER A 7 13.12 -8.83 -13.50
N GLY A 8 12.90 -9.59 -12.43
CA GLY A 8 12.00 -10.74 -12.47
C GLY A 8 10.57 -10.40 -12.01
N PRO A 9 9.56 -11.08 -12.57
CA PRO A 9 8.17 -10.92 -12.15
C PRO A 9 7.93 -11.50 -10.75
N CYS A 10 6.80 -11.12 -10.14
CA CYS A 10 6.34 -11.77 -8.92
C CYS A 10 5.75 -13.14 -9.23
N SER A 11 6.25 -14.19 -8.60
CA SER A 11 5.86 -15.59 -8.84
C SER A 11 4.60 -16.00 -8.05
N VAL A 12 4.01 -15.10 -7.26
CA VAL A 12 2.70 -15.30 -6.62
C VAL A 12 1.61 -15.26 -7.69
N GLN A 13 0.77 -16.29 -7.74
CA GLN A 13 -0.39 -16.33 -8.65
C GLN A 13 -1.27 -15.09 -8.46
N ASN A 14 -1.76 -14.53 -9.56
CA ASN A 14 -2.60 -13.31 -9.60
C ASN A 14 -1.94 -12.05 -9.00
N CYS A 15 -0.61 -11.98 -8.94
CA CYS A 15 0.07 -10.75 -8.55
C CYS A 15 -0.03 -9.67 -9.65
N SER A 16 -0.91 -8.68 -9.45
CA SER A 16 -1.05 -7.50 -10.33
C SER A 16 -0.21 -6.29 -9.89
N LEU A 17 0.57 -6.42 -8.82
CA LEU A 17 1.35 -5.33 -8.25
C LEU A 17 2.46 -4.88 -9.23
N GLN A 18 2.31 -3.66 -9.76
CA GLN A 18 3.32 -2.99 -10.58
C GLN A 18 4.42 -2.41 -9.70
N VAL A 19 5.34 -3.26 -9.24
CA VAL A 19 6.50 -2.84 -8.44
C VAL A 19 7.80 -3.00 -9.21
N SER A 20 8.77 -2.13 -8.94
CA SER A 20 10.13 -2.24 -9.49
C SER A 20 11.09 -3.01 -8.59
N ARG A 21 10.65 -3.37 -7.37
CA ARG A 21 11.47 -4.03 -6.35
C ARG A 21 11.00 -5.45 -6.10
N PHE A 22 11.79 -6.38 -6.58
CA PHE A 22 11.62 -7.80 -6.35
C PHE A 22 12.67 -8.32 -5.37
N ARG A 23 12.43 -9.50 -4.80
CA ARG A 23 13.38 -10.25 -3.97
C ARG A 23 13.32 -11.71 -4.39
N GLN A 24 14.49 -12.30 -4.58
CA GLN A 24 14.60 -13.72 -4.91
C GLN A 24 14.40 -14.57 -3.65
N ILE A 25 13.70 -15.68 -3.79
CA ILE A 25 13.61 -16.72 -2.77
C ILE A 25 14.94 -17.46 -2.74
N THR A 26 15.82 -17.07 -1.84
CA THR A 26 17.08 -17.80 -1.58
C THR A 26 16.79 -19.06 -0.74
N LEU A 27 17.76 -19.99 -0.68
CA LEU A 27 17.66 -21.16 0.20
C LEU A 27 17.41 -20.76 1.66
N LEU A 28 18.04 -19.67 2.12
CA LEU A 28 17.83 -19.13 3.47
C LEU A 28 16.39 -18.62 3.67
N ALA A 29 15.87 -17.86 2.70
CA ALA A 29 14.50 -17.36 2.73
C ALA A 29 13.47 -18.50 2.74
N TYR A 30 13.71 -19.52 1.92
CA TYR A 30 12.88 -20.73 1.85
C TYR A 30 12.83 -21.46 3.21
N ARG A 31 13.99 -21.77 3.80
CA ARG A 31 14.07 -22.41 5.12
C ARG A 31 13.38 -21.59 6.20
N LYS A 32 13.58 -20.26 6.17
CA LYS A 32 12.92 -19.35 7.11
C LYS A 32 11.39 -19.40 6.99
N ALA A 33 10.85 -19.35 5.77
CA ALA A 33 9.41 -19.43 5.54
C ALA A 33 8.83 -20.82 5.89
N GLN A 34 9.60 -21.90 5.70
CA GLN A 34 9.22 -23.23 6.16
C GLN A 34 9.11 -23.30 7.69
N ASN A 35 10.11 -22.76 8.41
CA ASN A 35 10.11 -22.73 9.87
C ASN A 35 8.94 -21.90 10.43
N ASN A 36 8.61 -20.79 9.78
CA ASN A 36 7.46 -19.95 10.14
C ASN A 36 6.11 -20.58 9.71
N GLY A 37 6.12 -21.72 9.00
CA GLY A 37 4.92 -22.41 8.51
C GLY A 37 4.19 -21.71 7.36
N SER A 38 4.61 -20.52 6.96
CA SER A 38 3.98 -19.70 5.93
C SER A 38 4.09 -20.31 4.53
N PHE A 39 5.15 -21.07 4.26
CA PHE A 39 5.38 -21.65 2.93
C PHE A 39 4.36 -22.76 2.57
N LYS A 40 3.68 -23.35 3.57
CA LYS A 40 2.65 -24.39 3.35
C LYS A 40 1.49 -23.91 2.47
N PHE A 41 1.20 -22.61 2.49
CA PHE A 41 0.13 -21.99 1.70
C PHE A 41 0.55 -21.67 0.25
N TYR A 42 1.84 -21.81 -0.07
CA TYR A 42 2.40 -21.47 -1.37
C TYR A 42 3.25 -22.61 -1.94
N PRO A 43 2.68 -23.82 -2.12
CA PRO A 43 3.43 -25.02 -2.53
C PRO A 43 4.05 -24.91 -3.93
N TYR A 44 3.53 -23.99 -4.75
CA TYR A 44 4.03 -23.74 -6.10
C TYR A 44 5.31 -22.90 -6.14
N LEU A 45 5.64 -22.17 -5.06
CA LEU A 45 6.81 -21.30 -5.02
C LEU A 45 8.11 -22.11 -4.92
N LYS A 46 9.12 -21.73 -5.70
CA LYS A 46 10.42 -22.43 -5.76
C LYS A 46 11.58 -21.51 -5.39
N ILE A 47 12.67 -22.13 -4.92
CA ILE A 47 13.94 -21.42 -4.72
C ILE A 47 14.39 -20.86 -6.08
N GLY A 48 14.84 -19.62 -6.08
CA GLY A 48 15.29 -18.91 -7.27
C GLY A 48 14.22 -18.02 -7.92
N GLU A 49 12.95 -18.23 -7.60
CA GLU A 49 11.85 -17.36 -8.04
C GLU A 49 11.88 -16.01 -7.35
N GLN A 50 11.25 -15.01 -7.97
CA GLN A 50 11.21 -13.65 -7.46
C GLN A 50 9.81 -13.28 -6.98
N LEU A 51 9.74 -12.58 -5.86
CA LEU A 51 8.52 -12.05 -5.26
C LEU A 51 8.60 -10.52 -5.21
N CYS A 52 7.47 -9.84 -5.34
CA CYS A 52 7.43 -8.43 -5.01
C CYS A 52 7.81 -8.21 -3.55
N HIS A 53 8.31 -7.03 -3.20
CA HIS A 53 8.73 -6.72 -1.84
C HIS A 53 7.65 -7.05 -0.79
N ILE A 54 6.39 -6.73 -1.08
CA ILE A 54 5.26 -6.94 -0.17
C ILE A 54 5.00 -8.43 0.05
N HIS A 55 4.93 -9.23 -1.02
CA HIS A 55 4.74 -10.69 -0.90
C HIS A 55 5.91 -11.35 -0.21
N TYR A 56 7.15 -10.94 -0.51
CA TYR A 56 8.32 -11.44 0.19
C TYR A 56 8.22 -11.21 1.70
N LEU A 57 7.81 -10.01 2.13
CA LEU A 57 7.59 -9.76 3.56
C LEU A 57 6.49 -10.66 4.13
N SER A 58 5.35 -10.76 3.47
CA SER A 58 4.22 -11.56 3.97
C SER A 58 4.51 -13.06 4.06
N ILE A 59 5.43 -13.59 3.26
CA ILE A 59 5.74 -15.02 3.20
C ILE A 59 7.01 -15.34 4.01
N VAL A 60 8.09 -14.58 3.84
CA VAL A 60 9.41 -14.90 4.42
C VAL A 60 9.68 -14.13 5.73
N GLU A 61 9.14 -12.92 5.85
CA GLU A 61 9.42 -12.01 6.97
C GLU A 61 8.13 -11.58 7.65
N THR A 62 7.29 -12.57 7.98
CA THR A 62 5.95 -12.39 8.58
C THR A 62 5.96 -11.43 9.77
N ASP A 63 6.97 -11.49 10.63
CA ASP A 63 7.07 -10.62 11.82
C ASP A 63 7.23 -9.14 11.44
N ARG A 64 7.99 -8.86 10.37
CA ARG A 64 8.14 -7.49 9.83
C ARG A 64 6.87 -7.05 9.11
N TYR A 65 6.22 -7.98 8.41
CA TYR A 65 4.96 -7.72 7.74
C TYR A 65 3.86 -7.36 8.74
N GLN A 66 3.74 -8.10 9.85
CA GLN A 66 2.77 -7.79 10.90
C GLN A 66 3.05 -6.43 11.53
N LYS A 67 4.30 -6.11 11.88
CA LYS A 67 4.68 -4.76 12.35
C LYS A 67 4.32 -3.64 11.38
N SER A 68 4.27 -3.91 10.07
CA SER A 68 3.85 -2.92 9.06
C SER A 68 2.33 -2.80 8.89
N LYS A 69 1.57 -3.82 9.30
CA LYS A 69 0.09 -3.82 9.34
C LYS A 69 -0.45 -3.24 10.63
N THR A 70 0.25 -3.41 11.74
CA THR A 70 0.06 -2.64 12.98
C THR A 70 0.58 -1.21 12.77
N GLN A 71 0.11 -0.54 11.73
CA GLN A 71 0.07 0.91 11.77
C GLN A 71 -0.95 1.21 12.85
N GLU A 72 -0.47 1.67 14.00
CA GLU A 72 -1.27 2.48 14.93
C GLU A 72 -2.22 3.35 14.08
N PRO A 73 -3.53 3.40 14.39
CA PRO A 73 -4.44 4.24 13.65
C PRO A 73 -3.79 5.61 13.56
N LYS A 74 -3.48 6.05 12.33
CA LYS A 74 -2.80 7.32 12.14
C LYS A 74 -3.68 8.37 12.80
N SER A 75 -3.19 8.92 13.91
CA SER A 75 -3.84 10.03 14.58
C SER A 75 -3.63 11.23 13.69
N TYR A 76 -4.61 11.49 12.83
CA TYR A 76 -4.61 12.67 11.98
C TYR A 76 -4.99 13.88 12.82
N SER A 77 -4.24 14.96 12.71
CA SER A 77 -4.65 16.25 13.24
C SER A 77 -5.98 16.67 12.63
N PHE A 78 -6.71 17.56 13.31
CA PHE A 78 -7.99 18.09 12.80
C PHE A 78 -7.86 18.65 11.37
N ILE A 79 -6.76 19.36 11.08
CA ILE A 79 -6.48 19.92 9.76
C ILE A 79 -6.30 18.83 8.69
N GLU A 80 -5.61 17.73 9.02
CA GLU A 80 -5.44 16.60 8.11
C GLU A 80 -6.76 15.87 7.85
N GLN A 81 -7.59 15.71 8.88
CA GLN A 81 -8.93 15.11 8.75
C GLN A 81 -9.82 15.95 7.83
N VAL A 82 -9.85 17.28 8.04
CA VAL A 82 -10.59 18.21 7.16
C VAL A 82 -10.05 18.15 5.73
N SER A 83 -8.72 18.16 5.55
CA SER A 83 -8.11 18.06 4.22
C SER A 83 -8.47 16.76 3.50
N MET A 84 -8.45 15.62 4.21
CA MET A 84 -8.85 14.33 3.65
C MET A 84 -10.33 14.30 3.30
N LEU A 85 -11.21 14.80 4.18
CA LEU A 85 -12.64 14.87 3.94
C LEU A 85 -12.93 15.72 2.69
N THR A 86 -12.35 16.91 2.58
CA THR A 86 -12.52 17.79 1.42
C THR A 86 -12.04 17.12 0.14
N LYS A 87 -10.92 16.38 0.17
CA LYS A 87 -10.45 15.61 -0.99
C LYS A 87 -11.43 14.52 -1.39
N VAL A 88 -11.95 13.75 -0.44
CA VAL A 88 -12.92 12.67 -0.72
C VAL A 88 -14.20 13.24 -1.31
N LEU A 89 -14.75 14.29 -0.69
CA LEU A 89 -15.92 15.00 -1.19
C LEU A 89 -15.66 15.54 -2.60
N TYR A 90 -14.48 16.11 -2.86
CA TYR A 90 -14.10 16.59 -4.19
C TYR A 90 -14.10 15.47 -5.24
N MET A 91 -13.60 14.29 -4.90
CA MET A 91 -13.59 13.15 -5.83
C MET A 91 -14.97 12.53 -6.04
N GLN A 92 -15.84 12.59 -5.03
CA GLN A 92 -17.18 12.00 -5.07
C GLN A 92 -18.27 12.92 -5.63
N ARG A 93 -17.99 14.22 -5.80
CA ARG A 93 -19.00 15.24 -6.15
C ARG A 93 -19.66 15.14 -7.53
N GLY A 94 -19.39 14.10 -8.32
CA GLY A 94 -19.97 13.96 -9.66
C GLY A 94 -19.64 15.15 -10.59
N ASN A 95 -20.63 15.63 -11.32
CA ASN A 95 -20.51 16.69 -12.34
C ASN A 95 -20.82 18.11 -11.79
N ILE A 96 -20.36 18.44 -10.59
CA ILE A 96 -20.47 19.83 -10.12
C ILE A 96 -19.37 20.64 -10.80
N GLU A 97 -19.78 21.51 -11.73
CA GLU A 97 -18.92 22.53 -12.32
C GLU A 97 -18.51 23.52 -11.22
N LEU A 98 -17.21 23.71 -11.06
CA LEU A 98 -16.68 24.64 -10.07
C LEU A 98 -16.57 26.03 -10.69
N ASP A 99 -17.60 26.84 -10.50
CA ASP A 99 -17.44 28.28 -10.59
C ASP A 99 -16.80 28.79 -9.29
N PRO A 100 -15.59 29.38 -9.32
CA PRO A 100 -14.93 29.96 -8.14
C PRO A 100 -15.82 30.98 -7.41
N ILE A 101 -16.67 31.71 -8.13
CA ILE A 101 -17.58 32.71 -7.56
C ILE A 101 -18.68 32.01 -6.76
N HIS A 102 -19.27 30.97 -7.34
CA HIS A 102 -20.30 30.17 -6.68
C HIS A 102 -19.76 29.48 -5.41
N PHE A 103 -18.52 28.99 -5.45
CA PHE A 103 -17.89 28.40 -4.28
C PHE A 103 -17.67 29.43 -3.16
N GLN A 104 -17.24 30.63 -3.51
CA GLN A 104 -17.08 31.73 -2.54
C GLN A 104 -18.43 32.12 -1.90
N GLN A 105 -19.52 32.14 -2.69
CA GLN A 105 -20.87 32.40 -2.19
C GLN A 105 -21.33 31.35 -1.18
N MET A 106 -21.14 30.06 -1.49
CA MET A 106 -21.48 28.98 -0.54
C MET A 106 -20.72 29.12 0.79
N ILE A 107 -19.44 29.52 0.75
CA ILE A 107 -18.66 29.77 1.97
C ILE A 107 -19.31 30.90 2.79
N VAL A 108 -19.63 32.03 2.14
CA VAL A 108 -20.23 33.20 2.80
C VAL A 108 -21.60 32.85 3.39
N GLU A 109 -22.45 32.13 2.66
CA GLU A 109 -23.78 31.72 3.13
C GLU A 109 -23.72 30.75 4.33
N SER A 110 -22.67 29.94 4.40
CA SER A 110 -22.50 28.96 5.47
C SER A 110 -21.84 29.53 6.74
N ASP A 111 -21.18 30.69 6.67
CA ASP A 111 -20.56 31.31 7.84
C ASP A 111 -21.61 32.09 8.65
N SER A 112 -22.12 31.46 9.71
CA SER A 112 -23.14 32.03 10.60
C SER A 112 -22.66 33.23 11.44
N ARG A 113 -21.48 33.79 11.16
CA ARG A 113 -20.87 34.93 11.85
C ARG A 113 -20.83 36.20 10.98
N LEU A 114 -21.27 36.11 9.72
CA LEU A 114 -21.64 37.22 8.86
C LEU A 114 -23.16 37.43 8.91
#